data_AF-J9CHA4-F1
#
_entry.id   AF-J9CHA4-F1
#
_cell.length_a   1.000
_cell.length_b   1.000
_cell.length_c   1.000
_cell.angle_alpha   90.00
_cell.angle_beta   90.00
_cell.angle_gamma   90.00
#
_symmetry.space_group_name_H-M   'P 1'
#
loop_
_entity.id
_entity.type
_entity.pdbx_description
1 polymer ?
#
loop_
_entity_poly.entity_id
_entity_poly.type
_entity_poly.pdbx_seq_one_letter_code
_entity_poly.pdbx_strand_id
1 'polypeptide(L)' 'MIVARQKRTENIAEYLLYMWQVEDLIRANKFDMDSIWHTIISHYDQPQEVKEEIAKWYEELIEMMRGEGV' A
#
# COMPACT_ATOMS: atom_id res chain seq x y z
N MET A 1 0.50 -13.14 3.35
CA MET A 1 1.37 -13.62 4.47
C MET A 1 2.48 -14.64 4.09
N ILE A 2 2.49 -15.24 2.90
CA ILE A 2 3.55 -16.20 2.46
C ILE A 2 4.82 -15.47 1.95
N VAL A 3 4.66 -14.32 1.30
CA VAL A 3 5.78 -13.52 0.75
C VAL A 3 6.48 -12.69 1.85
N ALA A 4 5.73 -12.29 2.88
CA ALA A 4 6.22 -11.41 3.95
C ALA A 4 7.27 -12.06 4.88
N ARG A 5 7.27 -13.40 4.99
CA ARG A 5 8.28 -14.14 5.78
C ARG A 5 9.55 -14.44 5.00
N GLN A 6 9.50 -14.54 3.66
CA GLN A 6 10.68 -14.76 2.82
C GLN A 6 11.47 -13.46 2.57
N LYS A 7 10.80 -12.31 2.38
CA LYS A 7 11.48 -11.04 2.07
C LYS A 7 12.14 -10.31 3.25
N ARG A 8 11.99 -10.78 4.49
CA ARG A 8 12.61 -10.13 5.67
C ARG A 8 14.15 -10.21 5.70
N THR A 9 14.75 -11.02 4.81
CA THR A 9 16.21 -11.25 4.77
C THR A 9 16.87 -10.86 3.42
N GLU A 10 16.11 -10.65 2.34
CA GLU A 10 16.71 -10.52 0.98
C GLU A 10 16.94 -9.08 0.49
N ASN A 11 16.06 -8.10 0.77
CA ASN A 11 16.27 -6.75 0.21
C ASN A 11 15.51 -5.63 0.96
N ILE A 12 16.08 -5.17 2.08
CA ILE A 12 15.55 -4.04 2.89
C ILE A 12 15.45 -2.75 2.05
N ALA A 13 16.35 -2.56 1.08
CA ALA A 13 16.35 -1.38 0.22
C ALA A 13 15.15 -1.34 -0.73
N GLU A 14 14.81 -2.47 -1.37
CA GLU A 14 13.59 -2.57 -2.19
C GLU A 14 12.32 -2.36 -1.37
N TYR A 15 12.29 -2.88 -0.13
CA TYR A 15 11.16 -2.68 0.77
C TYR A 15 10.99 -1.19 1.14
N LEU A 16 12.08 -0.51 1.47
CA LEU A 16 12.07 0.94 1.74
C LEU A 16 11.64 1.76 0.51
N LEU A 17 12.18 1.43 -0.66
CA LEU A 17 11.80 2.08 -1.93
C LEU A 17 10.31 1.88 -2.25
N TYR A 18 9.80 0.66 -2.06
CA TYR A 18 8.39 0.35 -2.26
C TYR A 18 7.49 1.14 -1.29
N MET A 19 7.84 1.16 0.00
CA MET A 19 7.09 1.93 1.01
C MET A 19 7.07 3.43 0.68
N TRP A 20 8.21 3.98 0.24
CA TRP A 20 8.29 5.39 -0.15
C TRP A 20 7.44 5.70 -1.39
N GLN A 21 7.44 4.83 -2.40
CA GLN A 21 6.56 4.97 -3.57
C GLN A 21 5.07 4.90 -3.18
N VAL A 22 4.72 4.01 -2.26
CA VAL A 22 3.35 3.90 -1.73
C VAL A 22 2.93 5.17 -1.00
N GLU A 23 3.79 5.75 -0.15
CA GLU A 23 3.50 7.03 0.50
C GLU A 23 3.29 8.16 -0.51
N ASP A 24 4.14 8.24 -1.54
CA ASP A 24 4.01 9.27 -2.57
C ASP A 24 2.70 9.12 -3.36
N LEU A 25 2.32 7.87 -3.67
CA LEU A 25 1.03 7.54 -4.27
C LEU A 25 -0.15 7.94 -3.37
N ILE A 26 -0.07 7.66 -2.06
CA ILE A 26 -1.11 8.05 -1.10
C ILE A 26 -1.24 9.59 -1.03
N ARG A 27 -0.11 10.31 -1.00
CA ARG A 27 -0.09 11.79 -1.02
C ARG A 27 -0.63 12.35 -2.33
N ALA A 28 -0.27 11.76 -3.47
CA ALA A 28 -0.76 12.16 -4.80
C ALA A 28 -2.28 11.96 -4.93
N ASN A 29 -2.81 10.91 -4.30
CA ASN A 29 -4.24 10.63 -4.22
C ASN A 29 -4.93 11.35 -3.03
N LYS A 30 -4.25 12.29 -2.34
CA LYS A 30 -4.80 13.07 -1.22
C LYS A 30 -5.43 12.23 -0.10
N PHE A 31 -4.86 11.06 0.19
CA PHE A 31 -5.39 10.14 1.20
C PHE A 31 -6.84 9.70 0.93
N ASP A 32 -7.25 9.70 -0.33
CA ASP A 32 -8.57 9.24 -0.77
C ASP A 32 -8.51 7.78 -1.22
N MET A 33 -9.24 6.94 -0.51
CA MET A 33 -9.26 5.50 -0.71
C MET A 33 -9.93 5.12 -2.03
N ASP A 34 -10.96 5.86 -2.44
CA ASP A 34 -11.64 5.62 -3.72
C ASP A 34 -10.70 5.90 -4.90
N SER A 35 -9.94 7.00 -4.83
CA SER A 35 -8.92 7.34 -5.82
C SER A 35 -7.80 6.30 -5.88
N ILE A 36 -7.33 5.80 -4.73
CA ILE A 36 -6.33 4.72 -4.66
C ILE A 36 -6.88 3.42 -5.24
N TRP A 37 -8.14 3.08 -4.94
CA TRP A 37 -8.76 1.88 -5.47
C TRP A 37 -8.83 1.92 -7.00
N HIS A 38 -9.26 3.05 -7.57
CA HIS A 38 -9.37 3.21 -9.01
C HIS A 38 -8.02 3.35 -9.73
N THR A 39 -7.03 3.99 -9.13
CA THR A 39 -5.76 4.33 -9.80
C THR A 39 -4.69 3.27 -9.59
N ILE A 40 -4.79 2.46 -8.53
CA ILE A 40 -3.75 1.50 -8.13
C ILE A 40 -4.36 0.10 -8.05
N ILE A 41 -5.39 -0.09 -7.20
CA ILE A 41 -5.90 -1.44 -6.89
C ILE A 41 -6.60 -2.09 -8.10
N SER A 42 -7.31 -1.28 -8.88
CA SER A 42 -8.01 -1.70 -10.10
C SER A 42 -7.04 -2.23 -11.17
N HIS A 43 -5.82 -1.69 -11.23
CA HIS A 43 -4.80 -2.01 -12.22
C HIS A 43 -4.03 -3.29 -11.91
N TYR A 44 -4.15 -3.84 -10.70
CA TYR A 44 -3.57 -5.14 -10.39
C TYR A 44 -4.43 -6.27 -10.98
N ASP A 45 -3.80 -7.15 -11.75
CA ASP A 45 -4.41 -8.40 -12.20
C ASP A 45 -4.27 -9.46 -11.10
N GLN A 46 -5.10 -9.32 -10.07
CA GLN A 46 -5.11 -10.18 -8.88
C GLN A 46 -6.56 -10.54 -8.49
N PRO A 47 -6.76 -11.68 -7.79
CA PRO A 47 -8.07 -12.07 -7.26
C PRO A 47 -8.67 -10.98 -6.36
N GLN A 48 -10.00 -10.93 -6.29
CA GLN A 48 -10.73 -9.93 -5.48
C GLN A 48 -10.31 -9.98 -4.00
N GLU A 49 -10.12 -11.16 -3.42
CA GLU A 49 -9.65 -11.32 -2.03
C GLU A 49 -8.30 -10.63 -1.80
N VAL A 50 -7.38 -10.72 -2.76
CA VAL A 50 -6.06 -10.06 -2.67
C VAL A 50 -6.21 -8.55 -2.80
N LYS A 51 -7.11 -8.08 -3.66
CA LYS A 51 -7.42 -6.65 -3.81
C LYS A 51 -8.01 -6.07 -2.52
N GLU A 52 -8.86 -6.82 -1.84
CA GLU A 52 -9.42 -6.44 -0.54
C GLU A 52 -8.36 -6.41 0.56
N GLU A 53 -7.43 -7.36 0.58
CA GLU A 53 -6.26 -7.31 1.48
C GLU A 53 -5.40 -6.08 1.22
N ILE A 54 -5.13 -5.77 -0.05
CA ILE A 54 -4.37 -4.57 -0.44
C ILE A 54 -5.11 -3.32 0.03
N ALA A 55 -6.42 -3.24 -0.15
CA ALA A 55 -7.18 -2.07 0.30
C ALA A 55 -7.12 -1.87 1.81
N LYS A 56 -7.33 -2.92 2.60
CA LYS A 56 -7.20 -2.83 4.05
C LYS A 56 -5.81 -2.33 4.46
N TRP A 57 -4.77 -2.80 3.79
CA TRP A 57 -3.41 -2.34 4.06
C TRP A 57 -3.21 -0.84 3.74
N TYR A 58 -3.76 -0.35 2.64
CA TYR A 58 -3.76 1.08 2.31
C TYR A 58 -4.57 1.91 3.31
N GLU A 59 -5.71 1.40 3.77
CA GLU A 59 -6.56 2.04 4.78
C GLU A 59 -5.81 2.19 6.12
N GLU A 60 -5.16 1.12 6.60
CA GLU A 60 -4.32 1.16 7.80
C GLU A 60 -3.16 2.16 7.68
N LEU A 61 -2.52 2.24 6.51
CA LEU A 61 -1.46 3.21 6.25
C LEU A 61 -1.96 4.66 6.27
N ILE A 62 -3.10 4.93 5.63
CA ILE A 62 -3.72 6.26 5.62
C ILE A 62 -4.08 6.69 7.05
N GLU A 63 -4.66 5.80 7.83
CA GLU A 63 -5.01 6.05 9.23
C GLU A 63 -3.77 6.34 10.09
N MET A 64 -2.68 5.57 9.90
CA MET A 64 -1.40 5.86 10.56
C MET A 64 -0.86 7.26 10.18
N MET A 65 -0.85 7.60 8.89
CA MET A 65 -0.36 8.90 8.43
C MET A 65 -1.23 10.06 8.95
N ARG A 66 -2.55 9.90 8.98
CA ARG A 66 -3.48 10.87 9.58
C ARG A 66 -3.25 11.04 11.08
N GLY A 67 -2.99 9.93 11.79
CA GLY A 67 -2.68 9.94 13.22
C GLY A 67 -1.37 10.66 13.56
N GLU A 68 -0.39 10.61 12.65
CA GLU A 68 0.89 11.34 12.77
C GLU A 68 0.79 12.83 12.35
N GLY A 69 -0.34 13.27 11.79
CA GLY A 69 -0.60 14.68 11.45
C GLY A 69 0.07 15.14 10.15
N VAL A 70 0.38 14.22 9.24
CA VAL A 70 0.91 14.47 7.88
C VAL A 70 -0.22 14.55 6.86
#